data_AF-A0A2N2A412-F1
#
_entry.id   AF-A0A2N2A412-F1
#
_cell.length_a   1.000
_cell.length_b   1.000
_cell.length_c   1.000
_cell.angle_alpha   90.00
_cell.angle_beta   90.00
_cell.angle_gamma   90.00
#
_symmetry.space_group_name_H-M   'P 1'
#
loop_
_entity.id
_entity.type
_entity.pdbx_description
1 polymer ?
#
loop_
_entity_poly.entity_id
_entity_poly.type
_entity_poly.pdbx_seq_one_letter_code
_entity_poly.pdbx_strand_id
1 'polypeptide(L)'
;MERKFDWKRILVIALGLALAFALAACSLTAEAPVVEEPTPSPVPIPTAEPVITIGDAVTMPLVDASQVPAAYTRVETEDPNLSLYVFTDADGVLQYRVFGGYTEFTDGVPGEIYTGFYPSDETGAILADAKSFVDPVTEAFGVAAVTPLPDTLRLRAKYTLQENGVITGDDGGTYVYGSFNGGEGAFYLADGSGKMIAGSLPTSENIAVPSYTPDSVPAADGDRMIVTYIGSQSVVVYKAVDGEWTEERVMICSTGRSKDLTPRGTFHLVRQYPYKKMGEIRGENVYSQYASRIVGSYLFHSVPIGGEKRQVQEYGKKQMFVKYYESLGTIASGGCVRLRCVDAYWLYMNCVVGTEIIITDDTGPTPPTPPALIYEEPYMDARHEYGWDPSDPDPENPYHAIYPPEYVLDGPVIDKSKD
;
A
#
# COMPACT_ATOMS: atom_id res chain seq x y z
N MET A 1 -47.57 119.60 -1.26
CA MET A 1 -47.20 118.20 -0.95
C MET A 1 -46.17 117.79 -1.99
N GLU A 2 -44.92 118.21 -1.79
CA GLU A 2 -43.83 117.48 -1.10
C GLU A 2 -43.40 116.23 -1.91
N ARG A 3 -42.17 116.09 -2.44
CA ARG A 3 -40.90 116.77 -2.16
C ARG A 3 -39.93 116.68 -3.36
N LYS A 4 -39.37 117.85 -3.68
CA LYS A 4 -37.99 118.20 -4.09
C LYS A 4 -37.22 117.35 -5.13
N PHE A 5 -36.97 118.03 -6.24
CA PHE A 5 -35.81 117.94 -7.13
C PHE A 5 -34.49 118.09 -6.36
N ASP A 6 -33.47 117.28 -6.68
CA ASP A 6 -32.07 117.69 -6.56
C ASP A 6 -31.20 117.12 -7.70
N TRP A 7 -30.33 118.01 -8.14
CA TRP A 7 -29.49 118.07 -9.32
C TRP A 7 -28.17 117.30 -9.13
N LYS A 8 -27.38 117.20 -10.20
CA LYS A 8 -25.89 117.26 -10.16
C LYS A 8 -25.06 116.04 -9.73
N ARG A 9 -25.58 114.81 -9.66
CA ARG A 9 -24.76 113.57 -9.65
C ARG A 9 -25.61 112.44 -10.24
N ILE A 10 -25.52 112.08 -11.51
CA ILE A 10 -24.49 111.20 -12.09
C ILE A 10 -24.54 111.46 -13.60
N LEU A 11 -23.93 112.58 -13.97
CA LEU A 11 -23.51 112.95 -15.32
C LEU A 11 -21.99 112.73 -15.42
N VAL A 12 -21.50 111.68 -14.77
CA VAL A 12 -20.07 111.35 -14.62
C VAL A 12 -19.99 109.82 -14.72
N ILE A 13 -19.26 109.36 -15.75
CA ILE A 13 -18.77 107.99 -16.06
C ILE A 13 -19.25 107.40 -17.41
N ALA A 14 -20.23 107.96 -18.13
CA ALA A 14 -20.63 107.37 -19.42
C ALA A 14 -20.08 108.06 -20.69
N LEU A 15 -19.61 109.31 -20.64
CA LEU A 15 -19.15 110.00 -21.86
C LEU A 15 -18.26 111.21 -21.55
N GLY A 16 -16.94 111.03 -21.58
CA GLY A 16 -16.00 112.15 -21.45
C GLY A 16 -14.60 111.76 -21.00
N LEU A 17 -13.78 111.38 -21.99
CA LEU A 17 -12.31 111.45 -22.10
C LEU A 17 -11.88 110.20 -22.92
N ALA A 18 -11.81 110.26 -24.25
CA ALA A 18 -10.76 110.92 -25.03
C ALA A 18 -9.34 110.54 -24.54
N LEU A 19 -8.53 110.00 -25.47
CA LEU A 19 -7.18 109.40 -25.35
C LEU A 19 -7.19 107.97 -24.78
N ALA A 20 -6.83 106.90 -25.47
CA ALA A 20 -6.19 106.63 -26.75
C ALA A 20 -6.77 105.27 -27.22
N PHE A 21 -7.19 105.04 -28.45
CA PHE A 21 -6.32 104.72 -29.56
C PHE A 21 -7.18 104.80 -30.83
N ALA A 22 -7.07 105.89 -31.57
CA ALA A 22 -7.49 105.97 -32.95
C ALA A 22 -6.20 105.97 -33.79
N LEU A 23 -5.92 104.86 -34.48
CA LEU A 23 -5.02 104.75 -35.64
C LEU A 23 -5.05 103.28 -36.13
N ALA A 24 -6.16 102.88 -36.73
CA ALA A 24 -6.24 101.61 -37.47
C ALA A 24 -7.44 101.65 -38.43
N ALA A 25 -7.36 102.50 -39.45
CA ALA A 25 -8.22 102.43 -40.62
C ALA A 25 -7.52 103.09 -41.81
N CYS A 26 -7.17 102.28 -42.83
CA CYS A 26 -7.33 102.55 -44.27
C CYS A 26 -6.27 101.81 -45.12
N SER A 27 -6.66 100.69 -45.72
CA SER A 27 -6.33 100.29 -47.10
C SER A 27 -7.02 98.93 -47.39
N LEU A 28 -8.15 98.89 -48.11
CA LEU A 28 -8.35 98.87 -49.57
C LEU A 28 -7.97 97.54 -50.27
N THR A 29 -9.02 96.93 -50.85
CA THR A 29 -9.13 96.23 -52.16
C THR A 29 -8.51 94.83 -52.41
N ALA A 30 -9.44 93.88 -52.60
CA ALA A 30 -9.54 92.72 -53.52
C ALA A 30 -8.30 92.15 -54.23
N GLU A 31 -8.13 90.80 -54.24
CA GLU A 31 -8.37 89.91 -55.42
C GLU A 31 -8.18 88.38 -55.16
N ALA A 32 -9.02 87.58 -55.83
CA ALA A 32 -8.94 86.17 -56.30
C ALA A 32 -8.93 84.93 -55.33
N PRO A 33 -9.55 83.79 -55.74
CA PRO A 33 -10.00 82.71 -54.86
C PRO A 33 -9.00 81.56 -54.70
N VAL A 34 -9.05 80.86 -53.57
CA VAL A 34 -8.30 79.61 -53.34
C VAL A 34 -9.27 78.42 -53.43
N VAL A 35 -8.89 77.45 -54.27
CA VAL A 35 -9.53 76.14 -54.41
C VAL A 35 -9.24 75.33 -53.14
N GLU A 36 -10.26 74.95 -52.39
CA GLU A 36 -10.12 73.97 -51.29
C GLU A 36 -10.12 72.55 -51.86
N GLU A 37 -9.02 71.82 -51.67
CA GLU A 37 -8.98 70.37 -51.89
C GLU A 37 -9.77 69.65 -50.77
N PRO A 38 -10.52 68.58 -51.09
CA PRO A 38 -11.26 67.82 -50.08
C PRO A 38 -10.27 67.06 -49.18
N THR A 39 -10.37 67.28 -47.87
CA THR A 39 -9.64 66.51 -46.87
C THR A 39 -10.08 65.03 -46.91
N PRO A 40 -9.15 64.06 -46.97
CA PRO A 40 -9.53 62.65 -46.90
C PRO A 40 -10.09 62.34 -45.50
N SER A 41 -11.26 61.71 -45.45
CA SER A 41 -11.77 61.14 -44.19
C SER A 41 -10.78 60.12 -43.64
N PRO A 42 -10.48 60.11 -42.34
CA PRO A 42 -9.56 59.14 -41.76
C PRO A 42 -10.11 57.73 -41.98
N VAL A 43 -9.36 56.89 -42.68
CA VAL A 43 -9.63 55.45 -42.75
C VAL A 43 -9.41 54.91 -41.33
N PRO A 44 -10.39 54.22 -40.71
CA PRO A 44 -10.17 53.59 -39.42
C PRO A 44 -9.03 52.58 -39.56
N ILE A 45 -7.94 52.80 -38.83
CA ILE A 45 -6.87 51.82 -38.69
C ILE A 45 -7.50 50.62 -37.99
N PRO A 46 -7.49 49.40 -38.55
CA PRO A 46 -7.95 48.23 -37.82
C PRO A 46 -7.07 48.11 -36.57
N THR A 47 -7.67 48.31 -35.40
CA THR A 47 -7.00 47.99 -34.13
C THR A 47 -6.77 46.49 -34.19
N ALA A 48 -5.51 46.05 -34.16
CA ALA A 48 -5.20 44.63 -34.17
C ALA A 48 -5.98 43.97 -33.02
N GLU A 49 -6.70 42.90 -33.32
CA GLU A 49 -7.42 42.16 -32.28
C GLU A 49 -6.40 41.69 -31.23
N PRO A 50 -6.71 41.83 -29.93
CA PRO A 50 -5.79 41.45 -28.87
C PRO A 50 -5.43 39.96 -28.99
N VAL A 51 -4.15 39.64 -28.93
CA VAL A 51 -3.66 38.26 -29.05
C VAL A 51 -3.68 37.63 -27.66
N ILE A 52 -4.55 36.64 -27.47
CA ILE A 52 -4.63 35.85 -26.25
C ILE A 52 -3.72 34.63 -26.37
N THR A 53 -2.78 34.45 -25.43
CA THR A 53 -1.97 33.24 -25.30
C THR A 53 -2.09 32.63 -23.91
N ILE A 54 -1.93 31.32 -23.79
CA ILE A 54 -2.03 30.57 -22.54
C ILE A 54 -0.63 30.17 -22.09
N GLY A 55 -0.29 30.44 -20.83
CA GLY A 55 0.95 29.98 -20.21
C GLY A 55 0.95 28.48 -19.93
N ASP A 56 2.12 27.95 -19.59
CA ASP A 56 2.25 26.53 -19.23
C ASP A 56 1.42 26.20 -17.98
N ALA A 57 0.85 24.99 -17.96
CA ALA A 57 0.15 24.49 -16.80
C ALA A 57 1.13 24.22 -15.65
N VAL A 58 0.78 24.68 -14.45
CA VAL A 58 1.58 24.51 -13.24
C VAL A 58 0.73 23.97 -12.10
N THR A 59 1.33 23.18 -11.21
CA THR A 59 0.67 22.71 -9.99
C THR A 59 0.54 23.84 -8.98
N MET A 60 -0.53 23.82 -8.18
CA MET A 60 -0.84 24.87 -7.21
C MET A 60 -1.45 24.26 -5.94
N PRO A 61 -1.25 24.88 -4.75
CA PRO A 61 -1.96 24.46 -3.55
C PRO A 61 -3.44 24.81 -3.63
N LEU A 62 -4.30 23.87 -3.28
CA LEU A 62 -5.73 24.09 -3.09
C LEU A 62 -6.01 24.54 -1.65
N VAL A 63 -6.42 25.80 -1.50
CA VAL A 63 -6.68 26.40 -0.18
C VAL A 63 -8.11 26.13 0.30
N ASP A 64 -9.07 26.06 -0.62
CA ASP A 64 -10.48 25.80 -0.32
C ASP A 64 -10.83 24.34 -0.61
N ALA A 65 -10.83 23.52 0.43
CA ALA A 65 -11.16 22.10 0.33
C ALA A 65 -12.60 21.83 -0.15
N SER A 66 -13.51 22.81 -0.10
CA SER A 66 -14.89 22.64 -0.61
C SER A 66 -14.95 22.47 -2.13
N GLN A 67 -13.87 22.82 -2.83
CA GLN A 67 -13.72 22.60 -4.27
C GLN A 67 -13.32 21.15 -4.62
N VAL A 68 -12.93 20.34 -3.63
CA VAL A 68 -12.56 18.95 -3.86
C VAL A 68 -13.82 18.11 -4.10
N PRO A 69 -13.91 17.41 -5.24
CA PRO A 69 -14.99 16.46 -5.47
C PRO A 69 -15.06 15.41 -4.38
N ALA A 70 -16.25 15.04 -3.92
CA ALA A 70 -16.42 14.08 -2.82
C ALA A 70 -15.79 12.70 -3.09
N ALA A 71 -15.65 12.31 -4.37
CA ALA A 71 -15.04 11.05 -4.79
C ALA A 71 -13.49 11.11 -4.86
N TYR A 72 -12.89 12.29 -4.72
CA TYR A 72 -11.44 12.45 -4.75
C TYR A 72 -10.86 12.22 -3.36
N THR A 73 -9.96 11.24 -3.26
CA THR A 73 -9.20 10.97 -2.03
C THR A 73 -7.87 11.71 -2.10
N ARG A 74 -7.54 12.52 -1.09
CA ARG A 74 -6.26 13.23 -1.04
C ARG A 74 -5.11 12.25 -0.87
N VAL A 75 -4.04 12.45 -1.63
CA VAL A 75 -2.77 11.72 -1.49
C VAL A 75 -1.82 12.56 -0.65
N GLU A 76 -1.27 11.98 0.41
CA GLU A 76 -0.24 12.63 1.22
C GLU A 76 1.11 12.54 0.52
N THR A 77 1.78 13.68 0.36
CA THR A 77 3.03 13.81 -0.40
C THR A 77 4.10 14.53 0.41
N GLU A 78 5.38 14.35 0.05
CA GLU A 78 6.49 15.04 0.71
C GLU A 78 6.43 16.56 0.54
N ASP A 79 5.90 17.05 -0.59
CA ASP A 79 5.57 18.46 -0.79
C ASP A 79 4.17 18.76 -0.26
N PRO A 80 4.02 19.52 0.85
CA PRO A 80 2.71 19.84 1.41
C PRO A 80 1.88 20.80 0.54
N ASN A 81 2.50 21.46 -0.44
CA ASN A 81 1.79 22.36 -1.35
C ASN A 81 1.19 21.62 -2.56
N LEU A 82 1.61 20.38 -2.80
CA LEU A 82 1.06 19.58 -3.87
C LEU A 82 -0.34 19.10 -3.46
N SER A 83 -1.33 19.44 -4.27
CA SER A 83 -2.72 19.07 -4.06
C SER A 83 -3.08 17.94 -5.01
N LEU A 84 -2.60 16.75 -4.68
CA LEU A 84 -2.80 15.51 -5.42
C LEU A 84 -3.97 14.70 -4.86
N TYR A 85 -4.77 14.16 -5.75
CA TYR A 85 -5.94 13.35 -5.45
C TYR A 85 -5.98 12.11 -6.32
N VAL A 86 -6.62 11.07 -5.81
CA VAL A 86 -6.77 9.78 -6.48
C VAL A 86 -8.20 9.27 -6.34
N PHE A 87 -8.67 8.54 -7.33
CA PHE A 87 -9.92 7.80 -7.30
C PHE A 87 -9.82 6.56 -8.21
N THR A 88 -10.77 5.65 -8.05
CA THR A 88 -10.91 4.47 -8.92
C THR A 88 -11.91 4.76 -10.04
N ASP A 89 -11.54 4.51 -11.29
CA ASP A 89 -12.44 4.68 -12.45
C ASP A 89 -13.38 3.49 -12.68
N ALA A 90 -14.23 3.59 -13.70
CA ALA A 90 -15.20 2.55 -14.08
C ALA A 90 -14.60 1.16 -14.33
N ASP A 91 -13.32 1.09 -14.71
CA ASP A 91 -12.63 -0.16 -14.98
C ASP A 91 -11.85 -0.70 -13.78
N GLY A 92 -11.86 0.02 -12.65
CA GLY A 92 -11.13 -0.34 -11.45
C GLY A 92 -9.70 0.19 -11.42
N VAL A 93 -9.33 1.10 -12.33
CA VAL A 93 -7.98 1.64 -12.44
C VAL A 93 -7.87 2.94 -11.65
N LEU A 94 -6.73 3.13 -10.97
CA LEU A 94 -6.47 4.35 -10.22
C LEU A 94 -6.16 5.50 -11.17
N GLN A 95 -6.88 6.60 -11.00
CA GLN A 95 -6.71 7.85 -11.73
C GLN A 95 -6.25 8.93 -10.78
N TYR A 96 -5.26 9.73 -11.20
CA TYR A 96 -4.71 10.81 -10.39
C TYR A 96 -5.06 12.18 -10.96
N ARG A 97 -5.33 13.13 -10.06
CA ARG A 97 -5.66 14.51 -10.39
C ARG A 97 -4.87 15.44 -9.50
N VAL A 98 -4.20 16.40 -10.11
CA VAL A 98 -3.48 17.44 -9.39
C VAL A 98 -4.19 18.78 -9.58
N PHE A 99 -4.35 19.54 -8.51
CA PHE A 99 -4.83 20.91 -8.61
C PHE A 99 -3.73 21.81 -9.14
N GLY A 100 -4.09 22.68 -10.08
CA GLY A 100 -3.15 23.55 -10.76
C GLY A 100 -3.85 24.72 -11.44
N GLY A 101 -3.09 25.43 -12.27
CA GLY A 101 -3.60 26.54 -13.03
C GLY A 101 -2.69 26.97 -14.17
N TYR A 102 -3.17 27.92 -14.94
CA TYR A 102 -2.41 28.60 -15.98
C TYR A 102 -2.75 30.09 -15.99
N THR A 103 -1.83 30.90 -16.49
CA THR A 103 -2.03 32.33 -16.68
C THR A 103 -2.41 32.61 -18.12
N GLU A 104 -3.49 33.34 -18.33
CA GLU A 104 -3.81 33.91 -19.64
C GLU A 104 -2.99 35.18 -19.87
N PHE A 105 -2.50 35.39 -21.08
CA PHE A 105 -1.76 36.58 -21.46
C PHE A 105 -2.50 37.30 -22.57
N THR A 106 -2.71 38.61 -22.42
CA THR A 106 -3.22 39.48 -23.48
C THR A 106 -2.07 40.34 -23.98
N ASP A 107 -1.69 40.17 -25.26
CA ASP A 107 -0.55 40.85 -25.88
C ASP A 107 0.76 40.68 -25.09
N GLY A 108 0.95 39.50 -24.49
CA GLY A 108 2.11 39.14 -23.68
C GLY A 108 2.10 39.68 -22.24
N VAL A 109 1.04 40.37 -21.83
CA VAL A 109 0.85 40.83 -20.45
C VAL A 109 0.07 39.78 -19.66
N PRO A 110 0.56 39.31 -18.49
CA PRO A 110 -0.16 38.34 -17.67
C PRO A 110 -1.47 38.95 -17.17
N GLY A 111 -2.56 38.22 -17.41
CA GLY A 111 -3.92 38.54 -17.01
C GLY A 111 -4.41 37.63 -15.89
N GLU A 112 -5.59 37.06 -16.09
CA GLU A 112 -6.26 36.22 -15.10
C GLU A 112 -5.59 34.84 -14.98
N ILE A 113 -5.58 34.30 -13.75
CA ILE A 113 -5.15 32.94 -13.46
C ILE A 113 -6.39 32.08 -13.36
N TYR A 114 -6.44 31.05 -14.20
CA TYR A 114 -7.48 30.04 -14.15
C TYR A 114 -6.94 28.84 -13.38
N THR A 115 -7.79 28.23 -12.56
CA THR A 115 -7.41 27.07 -11.73
C THR A 115 -8.40 25.93 -11.88
N GLY A 116 -7.92 24.71 -11.65
CA GLY A 116 -8.72 23.51 -11.79
C GLY A 116 -7.88 22.25 -11.62
N PHE A 117 -8.51 21.09 -11.87
CA PHE A 117 -7.85 19.80 -11.77
C PHE A 117 -7.31 19.35 -13.12
N TYR A 118 -6.05 18.94 -13.17
CA TYR A 118 -5.45 18.29 -14.33
C TYR A 118 -5.33 16.78 -14.10
N PRO A 119 -5.44 15.96 -15.16
CA PRO A 119 -4.89 14.61 -15.16
C PRO A 119 -3.40 14.65 -14.79
N SER A 120 -3.00 13.83 -13.84
CA SER A 120 -1.62 13.68 -13.43
C SER A 120 -1.22 12.21 -13.36
N ASP A 121 0.07 11.96 -13.19
CA ASP A 121 0.54 10.68 -12.68
C ASP A 121 0.47 10.63 -11.13
N GLU A 122 0.93 9.51 -10.56
CA GLU A 122 0.95 9.26 -9.12
C GLU A 122 1.91 10.18 -8.33
N THR A 123 2.82 10.87 -9.01
CA THR A 123 3.73 11.85 -8.39
C THR A 123 3.15 13.26 -8.39
N GLY A 124 2.00 13.45 -9.06
CA GLY A 124 1.37 14.75 -9.26
C GLY A 124 1.93 15.54 -10.44
N ALA A 125 2.74 14.93 -11.31
CA ALA A 125 3.16 15.56 -12.55
C ALA A 125 1.98 15.59 -13.53
N ILE A 126 1.70 16.76 -14.10
CA ILE A 126 0.63 16.93 -15.09
C ILE A 126 0.98 16.10 -16.34
N LEU A 127 0.02 15.30 -16.82
CA LEU A 127 0.23 14.46 -18.00
C LEU A 127 0.50 15.32 -19.24
N ALA A 128 1.42 14.88 -20.11
CA ALA A 128 1.84 15.67 -21.27
C ALA A 128 0.70 15.95 -22.28
N ASP A 129 -0.34 15.12 -22.29
CA ASP A 129 -1.53 15.25 -23.12
C ASP A 129 -2.69 16.00 -22.43
N ALA A 130 -2.55 16.36 -21.15
CA ALA A 130 -3.52 17.17 -20.42
C ALA A 130 -3.50 18.63 -20.88
N LYS A 131 -4.38 18.96 -21.84
CA LYS A 131 -4.48 20.31 -22.43
C LYS A 131 -5.44 21.25 -21.71
N SER A 132 -6.28 20.73 -20.81
CA SER A 132 -7.31 21.50 -20.12
C SER A 132 -7.61 20.89 -18.75
N PHE A 133 -8.30 21.65 -17.90
CA PHE A 133 -8.88 21.11 -16.69
C PHE A 133 -9.91 20.03 -17.01
N VAL A 134 -10.09 19.10 -16.08
CA VAL A 134 -11.20 18.15 -16.10
C VAL A 134 -12.36 18.73 -15.30
N ASP A 135 -13.57 18.52 -15.79
CA ASP A 135 -14.78 18.72 -15.00
C ASP A 135 -15.05 17.45 -14.18
N PRO A 136 -14.92 17.50 -12.85
CA PRO A 136 -15.12 16.33 -12.01
C PRO A 136 -16.52 15.71 -12.11
N VAL A 137 -17.53 16.46 -12.57
CA VAL A 137 -18.89 15.94 -12.76
C VAL A 137 -18.96 14.97 -13.95
N THR A 138 -18.02 15.07 -14.89
CA THR A 138 -17.93 14.21 -16.08
C THR A 138 -17.05 12.98 -15.87
N GLU A 139 -16.37 12.89 -14.73
CA GLU A 139 -15.49 11.77 -14.41
C GLU A 139 -16.29 10.47 -14.21
N ALA A 140 -15.78 9.38 -14.78
CA ALA A 140 -16.40 8.06 -14.69
C ALA A 140 -15.96 7.35 -13.40
N PHE A 141 -16.44 7.81 -12.25
CA PHE A 141 -16.15 7.20 -10.96
C PHE A 141 -16.64 5.75 -10.90
N GLY A 142 -15.73 4.84 -10.54
CA GLY A 142 -15.99 3.41 -10.49
C GLY A 142 -16.84 2.98 -9.31
N VAL A 143 -17.67 1.96 -9.55
CA VAL A 143 -18.41 1.24 -8.51
C VAL A 143 -18.21 -0.25 -8.74
N ALA A 144 -17.47 -0.90 -7.84
CA ALA A 144 -17.25 -2.35 -7.88
C ALA A 144 -18.58 -3.09 -7.77
N ALA A 145 -18.69 -4.22 -8.46
CA ALA A 145 -19.79 -5.14 -8.23
C ALA A 145 -19.59 -5.81 -6.86
N VAL A 146 -20.53 -5.59 -5.95
CA VAL A 146 -20.51 -6.24 -4.63
C VAL A 146 -20.69 -7.73 -4.82
N THR A 147 -19.78 -8.52 -4.26
CA THR A 147 -19.79 -9.98 -4.32
C THR A 147 -19.80 -10.56 -2.90
N PRO A 148 -20.30 -11.79 -2.71
CA PRO A 148 -20.17 -12.46 -1.42
C PRO A 148 -18.71 -12.58 -1.00
N LEU A 149 -18.45 -12.44 0.31
CA LEU A 149 -17.12 -12.71 0.87
C LEU A 149 -16.74 -14.17 0.55
N PRO A 150 -15.58 -14.43 -0.06
CA PRO A 150 -15.18 -15.78 -0.41
C PRO A 150 -14.91 -16.63 0.85
N ASP A 151 -15.17 -17.93 0.78
CA ASP A 151 -14.94 -18.88 1.89
C ASP A 151 -13.46 -18.99 2.32
N THR A 152 -12.54 -18.46 1.50
CA THR A 152 -11.11 -18.34 1.80
C THR A 152 -10.78 -17.19 2.76
N LEU A 153 -11.74 -16.30 3.02
CA LEU A 153 -11.61 -15.16 3.93
C LEU A 153 -12.60 -15.27 5.08
N ARG A 154 -12.16 -14.81 6.25
CA ARG A 154 -12.98 -14.65 7.44
C ARG A 154 -12.82 -13.23 7.97
N LEU A 155 -13.91 -12.59 8.33
CA LEU A 155 -13.85 -11.27 8.96
C LEU A 155 -13.11 -11.34 10.30
N ARG A 156 -12.30 -10.31 10.57
CA ARG A 156 -11.73 -10.09 11.91
C ARG A 156 -12.83 -9.77 12.91
N ALA A 157 -12.55 -9.98 14.20
CA ALA A 157 -13.59 -9.95 15.23
C ALA A 157 -14.28 -8.58 15.34
N LYS A 158 -13.55 -7.49 15.02
CA LYS A 158 -14.08 -6.11 15.01
C LYS A 158 -15.03 -5.77 13.85
N TYR A 159 -15.27 -6.71 12.92
CA TYR A 159 -16.16 -6.50 11.79
C TYR A 159 -17.32 -7.48 11.77
N THR A 160 -18.49 -6.96 11.41
CA THR A 160 -19.72 -7.74 11.29
C THR A 160 -20.26 -7.67 9.87
N LEU A 161 -20.53 -8.82 9.26
CA LEU A 161 -21.26 -8.91 7.99
C LEU A 161 -22.77 -8.85 8.25
N GLN A 162 -23.43 -7.87 7.64
CA GLN A 162 -24.88 -7.68 7.69
C GLN A 162 -25.57 -8.48 6.55
N GLU A 163 -26.86 -8.75 6.70
CA GLU A 163 -27.64 -9.53 5.71
C GLU A 163 -27.67 -8.90 4.31
N ASN A 164 -27.50 -7.58 4.21
CA ASN A 164 -27.45 -6.84 2.95
C ASN A 164 -26.06 -6.81 2.30
N GLY A 165 -25.08 -7.53 2.84
CA GLY A 165 -23.70 -7.59 2.32
C GLY A 165 -22.78 -6.46 2.81
N VAL A 166 -23.30 -5.54 3.63
CA VAL A 166 -22.51 -4.49 4.28
C VAL A 166 -21.64 -5.10 5.39
N ILE A 167 -20.39 -4.65 5.47
CA ILE A 167 -19.46 -4.97 6.55
C ILE A 167 -19.31 -3.71 7.41
N THR A 168 -19.66 -3.79 8.68
CA THR A 168 -19.51 -2.68 9.64
C THR A 168 -18.37 -2.97 10.60
N GLY A 169 -17.48 -2.00 10.81
CA GLY A 169 -16.43 -2.04 11.82
C GLY A 169 -16.83 -1.32 13.11
N ASP A 170 -16.22 -1.72 14.23
CA ASP A 170 -16.37 -1.04 15.52
C ASP A 170 -15.83 0.41 15.51
N ASP A 171 -15.02 0.76 14.51
CA ASP A 171 -14.55 2.12 14.22
C ASP A 171 -15.61 3.02 13.58
N GLY A 172 -16.79 2.48 13.27
CA GLY A 172 -17.86 3.17 12.56
C GLY A 172 -17.70 3.16 11.03
N GLY A 173 -16.69 2.47 10.51
CA GLY A 173 -16.47 2.27 9.08
C GLY A 173 -17.51 1.33 8.48
N THR A 174 -17.89 1.59 7.22
CA THR A 174 -18.83 0.77 6.44
C THR A 174 -18.15 0.36 5.15
N TYR A 175 -18.13 -0.94 4.87
CA TYR A 175 -17.38 -1.53 3.77
C TYR A 175 -18.21 -2.57 3.01
N VAL A 176 -17.78 -2.89 1.80
CA VAL A 176 -18.26 -4.03 1.02
C VAL A 176 -17.08 -4.77 0.41
N TYR A 177 -17.23 -6.06 0.19
CA TYR A 177 -16.32 -6.84 -0.67
C TYR A 177 -16.86 -6.84 -2.09
N GLY A 178 -16.02 -6.59 -3.08
CA GLY A 178 -16.44 -6.55 -4.47
C GLY A 178 -15.28 -6.56 -5.44
N SER A 179 -15.58 -6.67 -6.73
CA SER A 179 -14.57 -6.62 -7.78
C SER A 179 -15.03 -5.81 -8.99
N PHE A 180 -14.04 -5.29 -9.72
CA PHE A 180 -14.24 -4.67 -11.02
C PHE A 180 -14.05 -5.71 -12.12
N ASN A 181 -14.95 -5.72 -13.11
CA ASN A 181 -14.84 -6.57 -14.31
C ASN A 181 -14.62 -8.08 -14.03
N GLY A 182 -15.07 -8.58 -12.86
CA GLY A 182 -14.88 -9.98 -12.45
C GLY A 182 -13.43 -10.34 -12.05
N GLY A 183 -12.58 -9.34 -11.81
CA GLY A 183 -11.22 -9.51 -11.31
C GLY A 183 -11.15 -9.93 -9.84
N GLU A 184 -9.95 -9.83 -9.27
CA GLU A 184 -9.72 -10.07 -7.84
C GLU A 184 -10.54 -9.10 -6.99
N GLY A 185 -11.19 -9.63 -5.94
CA GLY A 185 -12.03 -8.81 -5.07
C GLY A 185 -11.23 -8.12 -3.99
N ALA A 186 -11.64 -6.92 -3.64
CA ALA A 186 -11.08 -6.11 -2.57
C ALA A 186 -12.20 -5.53 -1.69
N PHE A 187 -11.82 -4.96 -0.55
CA PHE A 187 -12.73 -4.24 0.31
C PHE A 187 -12.74 -2.77 -0.06
N TYR A 188 -13.93 -2.18 -0.17
CA TYR A 188 -14.13 -0.77 -0.51
C TYR A 188 -15.05 -0.11 0.52
N LEU A 189 -14.88 1.20 0.71
CA LEU A 189 -15.84 1.99 1.49
C LEU A 189 -17.23 1.92 0.86
N ALA A 190 -18.25 1.81 1.70
CA ALA A 190 -19.63 1.63 1.29
C ALA A 190 -20.57 2.65 1.95
N ASP A 191 -21.65 2.96 1.25
CA ASP A 191 -22.76 3.71 1.82
C ASP A 191 -23.66 2.79 2.69
N GLY A 192 -24.58 3.40 3.43
CA GLY A 192 -25.53 2.66 4.27
C GLY A 192 -26.52 1.76 3.51
N SER A 193 -26.51 1.79 2.16
CA SER A 193 -27.33 0.92 1.31
C SER A 193 -26.61 -0.35 0.88
N GLY A 194 -25.31 -0.48 1.17
CA GLY A 194 -24.49 -1.64 0.76
C GLY A 194 -23.95 -1.54 -0.65
N LYS A 195 -23.74 -0.32 -1.14
CA LYS A 195 -22.98 -0.08 -2.37
C LYS A 195 -21.65 0.56 -2.05
N MET A 196 -20.63 0.19 -2.82
CA MET A 196 -19.36 0.91 -2.84
C MET A 196 -19.61 2.40 -3.12
N ILE A 197 -19.00 3.28 -2.33
CA ILE A 197 -18.99 4.72 -2.60
C ILE A 197 -18.18 4.94 -3.89
N ALA A 198 -18.78 5.58 -4.89
CA ALA A 198 -18.17 5.74 -6.20
C ALA A 198 -16.79 6.42 -6.13
N GLY A 199 -15.82 5.86 -6.85
CA GLY A 199 -14.45 6.37 -6.87
C GLY A 199 -13.57 5.93 -5.69
N SER A 200 -14.14 5.25 -4.68
CA SER A 200 -13.36 4.82 -3.51
C SER A 200 -12.21 3.90 -3.88
N LEU A 201 -11.11 4.02 -3.15
CA LEU A 201 -9.97 3.13 -3.26
C LEU A 201 -10.26 1.80 -2.53
N PRO A 202 -9.55 0.71 -2.88
CA PRO A 202 -9.40 -0.42 -2.00
C PRO A 202 -8.90 0.07 -0.63
N THR A 203 -9.57 -0.33 0.44
CA THR A 203 -9.16 0.08 1.78
C THR A 203 -7.87 -0.63 2.20
N SER A 204 -7.01 0.10 2.93
CA SER A 204 -5.86 -0.47 3.63
C SER A 204 -6.24 -1.10 4.97
N GLU A 205 -7.50 -0.99 5.38
CA GLU A 205 -7.97 -1.62 6.61
C GLU A 205 -7.85 -3.14 6.53
N ASN A 206 -7.25 -3.73 7.56
CA ASN A 206 -7.23 -5.17 7.72
C ASN A 206 -8.62 -5.63 8.12
N ILE A 207 -9.51 -5.89 7.15
CA ILE A 207 -10.92 -6.26 7.40
C ILE A 207 -11.09 -7.77 7.63
N ALA A 208 -10.33 -8.56 6.90
CA ALA A 208 -10.41 -10.01 6.94
C ALA A 208 -9.02 -10.64 7.13
N VAL A 209 -9.04 -11.92 7.50
CA VAL A 209 -7.90 -12.83 7.54
C VAL A 209 -8.21 -14.06 6.68
N PRO A 210 -7.20 -14.82 6.25
CA PRO A 210 -7.44 -16.12 5.66
C PRO A 210 -8.30 -16.99 6.59
N SER A 211 -9.28 -17.70 6.03
CA SER A 211 -10.29 -18.43 6.82
C SER A 211 -9.73 -19.54 7.70
N TYR A 212 -8.55 -20.08 7.36
CA TYR A 212 -7.83 -21.04 8.18
C TYR A 212 -7.22 -20.44 9.45
N THR A 213 -7.10 -19.11 9.56
CA THR A 213 -6.53 -18.43 10.75
C THR A 213 -7.35 -18.78 11.99
N PRO A 214 -6.71 -19.14 13.13
CA PRO A 214 -7.41 -19.51 14.37
C PRO A 214 -8.46 -18.47 14.80
N ASP A 215 -9.62 -18.96 15.22
CA ASP A 215 -10.76 -18.17 15.70
C ASP A 215 -10.74 -17.92 17.22
N SER A 216 -9.88 -18.65 17.94
CA SER A 216 -9.63 -18.43 19.37
C SER A 216 -9.13 -17.01 19.66
N VAL A 217 -9.49 -16.48 20.83
CA VAL A 217 -8.99 -15.19 21.30
C VAL A 217 -7.65 -15.40 22.01
N PRO A 218 -6.57 -14.70 21.62
CA PRO A 218 -5.30 -14.74 22.34
C PRO A 218 -5.44 -14.29 23.80
N ALA A 219 -4.63 -14.86 24.69
CA ALA A 219 -4.67 -14.50 26.11
C ALA A 219 -3.94 -13.16 26.38
N ALA A 220 -2.80 -12.94 25.74
CA ALA A 220 -2.06 -11.68 25.79
C ALA A 220 -1.32 -11.40 24.48
N ASP A 221 -1.07 -10.12 24.20
CA ASP A 221 -0.22 -9.73 23.07
C ASP A 221 1.20 -10.29 23.22
N GLY A 222 1.77 -10.70 22.09
CA GLY A 222 3.07 -11.38 22.03
C GLY A 222 3.01 -12.88 22.31
N ASP A 223 1.89 -13.43 22.78
CA ASP A 223 1.68 -14.87 22.84
C ASP A 223 1.80 -15.50 21.45
N ARG A 224 2.17 -16.77 21.41
CA ARG A 224 2.29 -17.54 20.18
C ARG A 224 1.42 -18.79 20.21
N MET A 225 0.94 -19.17 19.04
CA MET A 225 0.25 -20.44 18.79
C MET A 225 0.89 -21.11 17.58
N ILE A 226 1.05 -22.43 17.65
CA ILE A 226 1.56 -23.24 16.54
C ILE A 226 0.39 -24.04 15.97
N VAL A 227 0.11 -23.92 14.67
CA VAL A 227 -0.90 -24.72 13.99
C VAL A 227 -0.25 -25.57 12.91
N THR A 228 -0.46 -26.87 12.95
CA THR A 228 -0.04 -27.81 11.91
C THR A 228 -1.25 -28.18 11.05
N TYR A 229 -1.23 -27.74 9.80
CA TYR A 229 -2.22 -28.05 8.78
C TYR A 229 -1.77 -29.28 7.97
N ILE A 230 -2.36 -30.44 8.25
CA ILE A 230 -2.01 -31.67 7.54
C ILE A 230 -2.45 -31.59 6.07
N GLY A 231 -3.54 -30.90 5.74
CA GLY A 231 -4.02 -30.78 4.36
C GLY A 231 -3.02 -30.12 3.41
N SER A 232 -2.28 -29.12 3.88
CA SER A 232 -1.28 -28.37 3.13
C SER A 232 0.18 -28.75 3.44
N GLN A 233 0.41 -29.63 4.43
CA GLN A 233 1.75 -29.91 4.99
C GLN A 233 2.50 -28.63 5.38
N SER A 234 1.79 -27.72 6.05
CA SER A 234 2.35 -26.48 6.59
C SER A 234 2.22 -26.42 8.10
N VAL A 235 3.25 -25.87 8.75
CA VAL A 235 3.19 -25.42 10.14
C VAL A 235 3.19 -23.91 10.13
N VAL A 236 2.20 -23.29 10.75
CA VAL A 236 2.10 -21.85 10.89
C VAL A 236 2.28 -21.49 12.35
N VAL A 237 3.13 -20.51 12.62
CA VAL A 237 3.21 -19.87 13.92
C VAL A 237 2.48 -18.55 13.82
N TYR A 238 1.48 -18.39 14.66
CA TYR A 238 0.75 -17.14 14.86
C TYR A 238 1.30 -16.43 16.07
N LYS A 239 1.29 -15.10 16.01
CA LYS A 239 1.61 -14.22 17.13
C LYS A 239 0.40 -13.33 17.42
N ALA A 240 0.09 -13.16 18.69
CA ALA A 240 -0.93 -12.23 19.16
C ALA A 240 -0.45 -10.79 18.97
N VAL A 241 -1.22 -10.00 18.22
CA VAL A 241 -1.00 -8.57 17.98
C VAL A 241 -2.36 -7.89 18.06
N ASP A 242 -2.47 -6.88 18.92
CA ASP A 242 -3.69 -6.11 19.15
C ASP A 242 -4.91 -7.01 19.48
N GLY A 243 -4.69 -8.06 20.26
CA GLY A 243 -5.74 -9.01 20.67
C GLY A 243 -6.20 -9.98 19.57
N GLU A 244 -5.51 -10.08 18.43
CA GLU A 244 -5.81 -11.03 17.36
C GLU A 244 -4.59 -11.85 16.93
N TRP A 245 -4.83 -13.04 16.36
CA TRP A 245 -3.78 -13.87 15.78
C TRP A 245 -3.33 -13.34 14.42
N THR A 246 -2.04 -13.07 14.28
CA THR A 246 -1.40 -12.68 13.03
C THR A 246 -0.33 -13.69 12.64
N GLU A 247 -0.23 -14.04 11.36
CA GLU A 247 0.79 -14.96 10.87
C GLU A 247 2.20 -14.39 11.06
N GLU A 248 3.04 -15.12 11.80
CA GLU A 248 4.44 -14.73 12.03
C GLU A 248 5.40 -15.56 11.16
N ARG A 249 5.09 -16.86 10.96
CA ARG A 249 5.93 -17.73 10.13
C ARG A 249 5.17 -18.92 9.56
N VAL A 250 5.37 -19.19 8.26
CA VAL A 250 4.89 -20.40 7.58
C VAL A 250 6.09 -21.30 7.27
N MET A 251 5.98 -22.58 7.64
CA MET A 251 7.05 -23.57 7.54
C MET A 251 6.55 -24.79 6.75
N ILE A 252 7.40 -25.33 5.88
CA ILE A 252 7.13 -26.62 5.24
C ILE A 252 7.33 -27.75 6.25
N CYS A 253 6.42 -28.72 6.25
CA CYS A 253 6.55 -29.89 7.12
C CYS A 253 6.29 -31.22 6.40
N SER A 254 6.61 -32.31 7.09
CA SER A 254 6.15 -33.65 6.77
C SER A 254 5.59 -34.31 8.00
N THR A 255 4.29 -34.58 7.96
CA THR A 255 3.54 -35.29 9.00
C THR A 255 3.53 -36.81 8.75
N GLY A 256 2.93 -37.57 9.65
CA GLY A 256 2.95 -39.03 9.66
C GLY A 256 2.30 -39.63 8.43
N ARG A 257 3.00 -40.57 7.77
CA ARG A 257 2.65 -41.23 6.48
C ARG A 257 1.25 -41.89 6.38
N SER A 258 0.50 -41.92 7.47
CA SER A 258 -0.90 -42.35 7.49
C SER A 258 -1.65 -41.48 8.48
N LYS A 259 -2.96 -41.33 8.25
CA LYS A 259 -3.85 -40.47 9.06
C LYS A 259 -3.56 -40.62 10.55
N ASP A 260 -3.56 -41.85 11.07
CA ASP A 260 -3.52 -42.10 12.51
C ASP A 260 -2.14 -41.93 13.17
N LEU A 261 -1.09 -41.57 12.43
CA LEU A 261 0.27 -41.48 13.01
C LEU A 261 0.52 -40.15 13.72
N THR A 262 0.28 -39.02 13.08
CA THR A 262 0.41 -37.70 13.75
C THR A 262 -0.89 -37.44 14.53
N PRO A 263 -0.82 -37.16 15.84
CA PRO A 263 -2.02 -36.97 16.64
C PRO A 263 -2.73 -35.66 16.26
N ARG A 264 -4.06 -35.65 16.32
CA ARG A 264 -4.89 -34.46 16.10
C ARG A 264 -5.39 -33.90 17.41
N GLY A 265 -5.68 -32.60 17.41
CA GLY A 265 -6.24 -31.89 18.55
C GLY A 265 -5.31 -30.81 19.08
N THR A 266 -5.61 -30.36 20.29
CA THR A 266 -4.91 -29.28 20.97
C THR A 266 -3.94 -29.83 21.99
N PHE A 267 -2.69 -29.37 21.93
CA PHE A 267 -1.58 -29.74 22.79
C PHE A 267 -0.87 -28.48 23.27
N HIS A 268 0.14 -28.66 24.11
CA HIS A 268 0.99 -27.58 24.57
C HIS A 268 2.44 -28.03 24.47
N LEU A 269 3.34 -27.13 24.08
CA LEU A 269 4.75 -27.45 23.94
C LEU A 269 5.33 -27.88 25.29
N VAL A 270 5.87 -29.10 25.37
CA VAL A 270 6.23 -29.72 26.67
C VAL A 270 7.68 -29.50 27.03
N ARG A 271 8.59 -29.62 26.06
CA ARG A 271 10.04 -29.54 26.27
C ARG A 271 10.76 -29.36 24.94
N GLN A 272 11.91 -28.71 24.95
CA GLN A 272 12.73 -28.50 23.77
C GLN A 272 14.14 -29.06 23.98
N TYR A 273 14.81 -29.44 22.90
CA TYR A 273 16.14 -30.03 22.90
C TYR A 273 16.98 -29.49 21.74
N PRO A 274 18.19 -28.99 21.96
CA PRO A 274 19.06 -28.54 20.88
C PRO A 274 19.50 -29.72 19.99
N TYR A 275 19.72 -30.89 20.59
CA TYR A 275 20.06 -32.12 19.90
C TYR A 275 19.42 -33.32 20.61
N LYS A 276 18.64 -34.14 19.89
CA LYS A 276 17.83 -35.20 20.51
C LYS A 276 17.96 -36.53 19.79
N LYS A 277 18.25 -37.59 20.53
CA LYS A 277 18.01 -38.98 20.10
C LYS A 277 16.50 -39.20 19.94
N MET A 278 16.08 -39.57 18.74
CA MET A 278 14.67 -39.77 18.38
C MET A 278 14.31 -41.25 18.59
N GLY A 279 14.09 -41.99 17.50
CA GLY A 279 13.87 -43.43 17.51
C GLY A 279 14.93 -44.16 16.68
N GLU A 280 14.51 -45.25 16.04
CA GLU A 280 15.37 -46.04 15.16
C GLU A 280 14.83 -46.06 13.72
N ILE A 281 15.74 -46.06 12.76
CA ILE A 281 15.47 -46.25 11.34
C ILE A 281 16.35 -47.41 10.89
N ARG A 282 15.76 -48.48 10.35
CA ARG A 282 16.48 -49.72 9.96
C ARG A 282 17.31 -50.33 11.11
N GLY A 283 16.81 -50.27 12.34
CA GLY A 283 17.49 -50.79 13.53
C GLY A 283 18.63 -49.91 14.06
N GLU A 284 18.78 -48.70 13.52
CA GLU A 284 19.79 -47.75 13.93
C GLU A 284 19.18 -46.51 14.57
N ASN A 285 19.69 -46.11 15.73
CA ASN A 285 19.28 -44.88 16.40
C ASN A 285 19.50 -43.67 15.50
N VAL A 286 18.51 -42.79 15.41
CA VAL A 286 18.60 -41.52 14.68
C VAL A 286 18.45 -40.33 15.62
N TYR A 287 18.98 -39.19 15.18
CA TYR A 287 19.01 -37.95 15.94
C TYR A 287 18.31 -36.84 15.16
N SER A 288 18.07 -35.71 15.81
CA SER A 288 17.61 -34.48 15.16
C SER A 288 18.18 -33.27 15.86
N GLN A 289 18.32 -32.19 15.11
CA GLN A 289 18.57 -30.85 15.64
C GLN A 289 17.24 -30.19 16.01
N TYR A 290 17.27 -29.37 17.05
CA TYR A 290 16.18 -28.47 17.45
C TYR A 290 14.82 -29.16 17.58
N ALA A 291 14.73 -30.14 18.48
CA ALA A 291 13.50 -30.90 18.70
C ALA A 291 12.59 -30.23 19.74
N SER A 292 11.31 -30.10 19.44
CA SER A 292 10.28 -29.45 20.25
C SER A 292 9.13 -30.43 20.50
N ARG A 293 8.93 -30.87 21.75
CA ARG A 293 8.00 -31.96 22.12
C ARG A 293 6.56 -31.50 22.17
N ILE A 294 5.71 -32.19 21.42
CA ILE A 294 4.25 -31.98 21.37
C ILE A 294 3.58 -32.79 22.48
N VAL A 295 3.64 -34.13 22.39
CA VAL A 295 3.01 -35.05 23.35
C VAL A 295 3.65 -36.43 23.23
N GLY A 296 3.84 -37.14 24.33
CA GLY A 296 4.45 -38.49 24.31
C GLY A 296 5.78 -38.52 23.55
N SER A 297 5.83 -39.31 22.47
CA SER A 297 6.98 -39.43 21.56
C SER A 297 6.94 -38.49 20.34
N TYR A 298 5.90 -37.67 20.18
CA TYR A 298 5.69 -36.80 19.02
C TYR A 298 6.39 -35.45 19.22
N LEU A 299 7.16 -35.05 18.21
CA LEU A 299 8.02 -33.86 18.23
C LEU A 299 7.87 -33.09 16.92
N PHE A 300 8.02 -31.77 16.96
CA PHE A 300 8.57 -31.00 15.86
C PHE A 300 10.09 -31.19 15.85
N HIS A 301 10.71 -31.44 14.71
CA HIS A 301 12.16 -31.61 14.64
C HIS A 301 12.74 -31.41 13.23
N SER A 302 14.04 -31.14 13.12
CA SER A 302 14.76 -31.11 11.83
C SER A 302 14.67 -32.45 11.10
N VAL A 303 15.02 -32.51 9.81
CA VAL A 303 15.16 -33.79 9.11
C VAL A 303 16.07 -34.75 9.91
N PRO A 304 15.71 -36.06 10.03
CA PRO A 304 16.48 -37.00 10.83
C PRO A 304 17.94 -37.12 10.38
N ILE A 305 18.81 -37.33 11.37
CA ILE A 305 20.26 -37.49 11.21
C ILE A 305 20.63 -38.94 11.48
N GLY A 306 21.39 -39.53 10.55
CA GLY A 306 21.95 -40.87 10.62
C GLY A 306 23.47 -40.86 10.47
N GLY A 307 24.07 -41.95 9.97
CA GLY A 307 25.52 -42.00 9.71
C GLY A 307 26.39 -42.30 10.93
N GLU A 308 27.70 -42.42 10.73
CA GLU A 308 28.66 -42.69 11.80
C GLU A 308 28.87 -41.47 12.70
N LYS A 309 29.05 -41.70 14.01
CA LYS A 309 29.23 -40.64 15.02
C LYS A 309 28.07 -39.65 15.17
N ARG A 310 26.91 -39.94 14.57
CA ARG A 310 25.64 -39.17 14.68
C ARG A 310 25.23 -38.73 16.09
N GLN A 311 25.65 -39.44 17.14
CA GLN A 311 25.40 -39.04 18.52
C GLN A 311 26.17 -37.77 18.95
N VAL A 312 27.20 -37.39 18.18
CA VAL A 312 27.99 -36.18 18.37
C VAL A 312 27.50 -35.14 17.36
N GLN A 313 26.93 -34.05 17.85
CA GLN A 313 26.27 -33.02 17.03
C GLN A 313 27.17 -32.47 15.91
N GLU A 314 28.45 -32.24 16.19
CA GLU A 314 29.43 -31.73 15.22
C GLU A 314 29.59 -32.62 13.98
N TYR A 315 29.43 -33.94 14.13
CA TYR A 315 29.41 -34.86 12.99
C TYR A 315 27.99 -35.01 12.41
N GLY A 316 26.99 -35.08 13.28
CA GLY A 316 25.60 -35.32 12.89
C GLY A 316 24.98 -34.21 12.03
N LYS A 317 25.36 -32.94 12.24
CA LYS A 317 24.85 -31.80 11.44
C LYS A 317 25.11 -31.95 9.94
N LYS A 318 26.12 -32.75 9.57
CA LYS A 318 26.54 -33.05 8.18
C LYS A 318 25.91 -34.35 7.63
N GLN A 319 24.99 -34.95 8.39
CA GLN A 319 24.49 -36.31 8.16
C GLN A 319 22.95 -36.42 8.17
N MET A 320 22.27 -35.39 7.68
CA MET A 320 20.83 -35.43 7.41
C MET A 320 20.53 -36.50 6.35
N PHE A 321 19.49 -37.32 6.55
CA PHE A 321 19.01 -38.23 5.51
C PHE A 321 18.45 -37.48 4.29
N VAL A 322 19.12 -37.61 3.14
CA VAL A 322 18.79 -36.96 1.87
C VAL A 322 17.34 -37.22 1.46
N LYS A 323 16.97 -38.50 1.36
CA LYS A 323 15.61 -38.94 0.99
C LYS A 323 14.48 -38.35 1.87
N TYR A 324 14.78 -37.98 3.12
CA TYR A 324 13.78 -37.44 4.04
C TYR A 324 13.62 -35.93 3.90
N TYR A 325 14.67 -35.24 3.47
CA TYR A 325 14.59 -33.84 3.05
C TYR A 325 13.82 -33.69 1.75
N GLU A 326 14.10 -34.54 0.75
CA GLU A 326 13.37 -34.54 -0.53
C GLU A 326 11.87 -34.80 -0.37
N SER A 327 11.47 -35.48 0.71
CA SER A 327 10.06 -35.73 1.02
C SER A 327 9.36 -34.60 1.77
N LEU A 328 10.04 -33.49 2.11
CA LEU A 328 9.41 -32.33 2.75
C LEU A 328 8.23 -31.81 1.92
N GLY A 329 7.13 -31.45 2.59
CA GLY A 329 5.88 -31.07 1.94
C GLY A 329 4.99 -32.25 1.59
N THR A 330 5.40 -33.47 1.92
CA THR A 330 4.59 -34.68 1.76
C THR A 330 4.35 -35.39 3.10
N ILE A 331 3.26 -36.17 3.16
CA ILE A 331 2.92 -37.01 4.31
C ILE A 331 3.88 -38.22 4.34
N ALA A 332 5.00 -38.12 5.07
CA ALA A 332 6.12 -39.07 4.97
C ALA A 332 6.76 -39.53 6.30
N SER A 333 6.38 -38.96 7.44
CA SER A 333 7.05 -39.21 8.71
C SER A 333 6.54 -40.47 9.42
N GLY A 334 7.20 -40.84 10.54
CA GLY A 334 6.72 -41.88 11.45
C GLY A 334 5.64 -41.41 12.45
N GLY A 335 5.23 -40.14 12.39
CA GLY A 335 4.25 -39.52 13.28
C GLY A 335 4.68 -38.16 13.83
N CYS A 336 5.97 -37.90 13.95
CA CYS A 336 6.49 -36.57 14.28
C CYS A 336 6.24 -35.56 13.15
N VAL A 337 6.32 -34.26 13.44
CA VAL A 337 6.25 -33.21 12.43
C VAL A 337 7.68 -32.83 12.04
N ARG A 338 8.12 -33.30 10.88
CA ARG A 338 9.48 -33.03 10.37
C ARG A 338 9.51 -31.67 9.68
N LEU A 339 10.55 -30.89 9.91
CA LEU A 339 10.76 -29.56 9.36
C LEU A 339 12.16 -29.45 8.72
N ARG A 340 12.38 -28.37 7.97
CA ARG A 340 13.74 -27.90 7.63
C ARG A 340 14.51 -27.58 8.92
N CYS A 341 15.84 -27.69 8.89
CA CYS A 341 16.66 -27.40 10.07
C CYS A 341 16.44 -25.97 10.60
N VAL A 342 16.36 -24.97 9.72
CA VAL A 342 16.10 -23.57 10.11
C VAL A 342 14.75 -23.35 10.77
N ASP A 343 13.71 -24.06 10.31
CA ASP A 343 12.35 -23.93 10.84
C ASP A 343 12.25 -24.56 12.23
N ALA A 344 12.90 -25.72 12.40
CA ALA A 344 13.03 -26.36 13.70
C ALA A 344 13.81 -25.48 14.69
N TYR A 345 14.91 -24.84 14.23
CA TYR A 345 15.66 -23.85 15.01
C TYR A 345 14.80 -22.65 15.39
N TRP A 346 14.03 -22.11 14.44
CA TRP A 346 13.18 -20.95 14.69
C TRP A 346 12.12 -21.26 15.74
N LEU A 347 11.43 -22.41 15.66
CA LEU A 347 10.49 -22.86 16.69
C LEU A 347 11.19 -23.02 18.04
N TYR A 348 12.37 -23.63 18.03
CA TYR A 348 13.19 -23.82 19.23
C TYR A 348 13.50 -22.49 19.93
N MET A 349 13.79 -21.43 19.17
CA MET A 349 14.15 -20.13 19.72
C MET A 349 12.95 -19.29 20.15
N ASN A 350 11.86 -19.32 19.37
CA ASN A 350 10.77 -18.35 19.50
C ASN A 350 9.54 -18.88 20.24
N CYS A 351 9.30 -20.19 20.29
CA CYS A 351 8.17 -20.76 21.02
C CYS A 351 8.62 -21.28 22.38
N VAL A 352 7.92 -20.89 23.44
CA VAL A 352 8.24 -21.27 24.82
C VAL A 352 7.48 -22.54 25.22
N VAL A 353 7.96 -23.24 26.25
CA VAL A 353 7.19 -24.32 26.87
C VAL A 353 5.85 -23.76 27.34
N GLY A 354 4.76 -24.47 27.03
CA GLY A 354 3.38 -24.00 27.25
C GLY A 354 2.75 -23.32 26.04
N THR A 355 3.48 -23.00 24.96
CA THR A 355 2.88 -22.53 23.70
C THR A 355 1.84 -23.53 23.20
N GLU A 356 0.63 -23.05 22.89
CA GLU A 356 -0.46 -23.88 22.38
C GLU A 356 -0.12 -24.41 20.99
N ILE A 357 -0.48 -25.67 20.75
CA ILE A 357 -0.27 -26.38 19.49
C ILE A 357 -1.61 -26.96 19.03
N ILE A 358 -2.03 -26.64 17.82
CA ILE A 358 -3.18 -27.26 17.16
C ILE A 358 -2.68 -28.11 16.01
N ILE A 359 -3.16 -29.36 15.91
CA ILE A 359 -2.89 -30.23 14.75
C ILE A 359 -4.23 -30.64 14.15
N THR A 360 -4.45 -30.25 12.89
CA THR A 360 -5.72 -30.43 12.17
C THR A 360 -5.54 -31.06 10.79
N ASP A 361 -6.60 -31.67 10.27
CA ASP A 361 -6.68 -32.16 8.88
C ASP A 361 -6.95 -31.03 7.87
N ASP A 362 -7.22 -29.81 8.34
CA ASP A 362 -7.50 -28.66 7.48
C ASP A 362 -6.30 -28.26 6.61
N THR A 363 -6.61 -27.48 5.57
CA THR A 363 -5.63 -26.90 4.64
C THR A 363 -5.34 -25.47 5.06
N GLY A 364 -4.08 -25.18 5.37
CA GLY A 364 -3.59 -23.84 5.67
C GLY A 364 -2.91 -23.20 4.45
N PRO A 365 -1.94 -22.29 4.67
CA PRO A 365 -1.22 -21.66 3.58
C PRO A 365 -0.32 -22.66 2.86
N THR A 366 -0.03 -22.37 1.59
CA THR A 366 1.01 -23.06 0.83
C THR A 366 2.37 -22.82 1.51
N PRO A 367 3.08 -23.88 1.93
CA PRO A 367 4.38 -23.72 2.58
C PRO A 367 5.47 -23.27 1.58
N PRO A 368 6.57 -22.67 2.06
CA PRO A 368 7.70 -22.30 1.21
C PRO A 368 8.38 -23.54 0.60
N THR A 369 8.86 -23.41 -0.63
CA THR A 369 9.66 -24.46 -1.29
C THR A 369 11.04 -24.56 -0.63
N PRO A 370 11.50 -25.77 -0.22
CA PRO A 370 12.82 -25.94 0.37
C PRO A 370 13.92 -25.74 -0.69
N PRO A 371 15.12 -25.23 -0.31
CA PRO A 371 16.24 -25.13 -1.24
C PRO A 371 16.61 -26.50 -1.84
N ALA A 372 17.04 -26.51 -3.10
CA ALA A 372 17.42 -27.73 -3.79
C ALA A 372 18.73 -28.31 -3.24
N LEU A 373 18.85 -29.65 -3.28
CA LEU A 373 20.07 -30.34 -2.87
C LEU A 373 21.11 -30.35 -4.00
N ILE A 374 22.38 -30.31 -3.59
CA ILE A 374 23.56 -30.43 -4.44
C ILE A 374 24.20 -31.78 -4.14
N TYR A 375 24.46 -32.59 -5.18
CA TYR A 375 24.79 -34.02 -5.09
C TYR A 375 26.30 -34.29 -5.14
N GLU A 376 27.09 -33.33 -4.66
CA GLU A 376 28.54 -33.35 -4.68
C GLU A 376 29.10 -33.08 -3.27
N GLU A 377 30.34 -33.46 -3.03
CA GLU A 377 31.08 -33.00 -1.85
C GLU A 377 31.32 -31.48 -1.94
N PRO A 378 31.26 -30.73 -0.82
CA PRO A 378 31.09 -31.17 0.57
C PRO A 378 29.61 -31.19 1.04
N TYR A 379 28.64 -31.05 0.15
CA TYR A 379 27.21 -30.95 0.49
C TYR A 379 26.60 -32.30 0.90
N MET A 380 27.08 -33.38 0.29
CA MET A 380 26.54 -34.73 0.44
C MET A 380 27.65 -35.78 0.49
N ASP A 381 27.38 -36.93 1.12
CA ASP A 381 28.29 -38.07 1.11
C ASP A 381 28.33 -38.75 -0.28
N ALA A 382 29.41 -39.47 -0.58
CA ALA A 382 29.61 -40.12 -1.87
C ALA A 382 28.55 -41.18 -2.23
N ARG A 383 27.73 -41.61 -1.26
CA ARG A 383 26.62 -42.56 -1.46
C ARG A 383 25.26 -41.88 -1.63
N HIS A 384 25.22 -40.54 -1.51
CA HIS A 384 24.01 -39.73 -1.53
C HIS A 384 22.94 -40.17 -0.51
N GLU A 385 23.40 -40.74 0.60
CA GLU A 385 22.53 -41.18 1.69
C GLU A 385 22.36 -40.06 2.72
N TYR A 386 23.44 -39.31 2.94
CA TYR A 386 23.56 -38.30 3.99
C TYR A 386 24.14 -37.00 3.45
N GLY A 387 23.76 -35.86 4.04
CA GLY A 387 24.36 -34.57 3.69
C GLY A 387 23.99 -33.46 4.66
N TRP A 388 24.32 -32.24 4.28
CA TRP A 388 23.87 -31.03 4.96
C TRP A 388 22.42 -30.71 4.59
N ASP A 389 21.64 -30.24 5.56
CA ASP A 389 20.39 -29.51 5.28
C ASP A 389 20.78 -28.13 4.71
N PRO A 390 20.34 -27.75 3.49
CA PRO A 390 20.65 -26.45 2.90
C PRO A 390 20.23 -25.25 3.76
N SER A 391 19.26 -25.44 4.64
CA SER A 391 18.76 -24.41 5.55
C SER A 391 19.48 -24.38 6.90
N ASP A 392 20.37 -25.33 7.21
CA ASP A 392 21.01 -25.37 8.53
C ASP A 392 21.71 -24.04 8.85
N PRO A 393 21.41 -23.40 10.01
CA PRO A 393 22.01 -22.11 10.37
C PRO A 393 23.47 -22.22 10.82
N ASP A 394 24.06 -23.42 10.89
CA ASP A 394 25.47 -23.59 11.23
C ASP A 394 26.40 -22.86 10.23
N PRO A 395 27.33 -22.02 10.69
CA PRO A 395 28.19 -21.21 9.81
C PRO A 395 29.17 -22.04 8.96
N GLU A 396 29.39 -23.33 9.27
CA GLU A 396 30.19 -24.24 8.44
C GLU A 396 29.39 -24.85 7.29
N ASN A 397 28.08 -24.58 7.19
CA ASN A 397 27.24 -25.16 6.16
C ASN A 397 27.67 -24.65 4.76
N PRO A 398 28.16 -25.54 3.87
CA PRO A 398 28.67 -25.12 2.56
C PRO A 398 27.59 -24.49 1.66
N TYR A 399 26.30 -24.75 1.93
CA TYR A 399 25.20 -24.17 1.18
C TYR A 399 25.10 -22.64 1.32
N HIS A 400 25.66 -22.04 2.37
CA HIS A 400 25.58 -20.57 2.60
C HIS A 400 26.26 -19.76 1.49
N ALA A 401 27.17 -20.36 0.72
CA ALA A 401 27.81 -19.71 -0.43
C ALA A 401 26.88 -19.61 -1.66
N ILE A 402 25.80 -20.38 -1.70
CA ILE A 402 24.87 -20.50 -2.83
C ILE A 402 23.49 -19.97 -2.45
N TYR A 403 23.01 -20.36 -1.28
CA TYR A 403 21.76 -19.92 -0.69
C TYR A 403 22.05 -18.98 0.47
N PRO A 404 21.68 -17.69 0.40
CA PRO A 404 21.77 -16.79 1.53
C PRO A 404 21.00 -17.37 2.72
N PRO A 405 21.65 -17.61 3.88
CA PRO A 405 21.00 -18.22 5.01
C PRO A 405 19.97 -17.27 5.64
N GLU A 406 18.82 -17.81 6.05
CA GLU A 406 17.82 -17.03 6.81
C GLU A 406 18.37 -16.64 8.20
N TYR A 407 19.18 -17.51 8.79
CA TYR A 407 19.85 -17.31 10.08
C TYR A 407 21.25 -17.93 10.04
N VAL A 408 22.21 -17.29 10.71
CA VAL A 408 23.55 -17.84 10.95
C VAL A 408 23.80 -17.84 12.46
N LEU A 409 24.27 -18.96 13.00
CA LEU A 409 24.61 -19.05 14.42
C LEU A 409 25.86 -18.20 14.71
N ASP A 410 25.77 -17.35 15.73
CA ASP A 410 26.85 -16.52 16.25
C ASP A 410 27.49 -17.08 17.54
N GLY A 411 27.00 -18.24 18.00
CA GLY A 411 27.46 -18.91 19.21
C GLY A 411 26.75 -20.24 19.46
N PRO A 412 27.07 -20.92 20.58
CA PRO A 412 26.40 -22.17 20.94
C PRO A 412 24.93 -21.92 21.27
N VAL A 413 24.07 -22.81 20.76
CA VAL A 413 22.63 -22.76 21.04
C VAL A 413 22.37 -23.09 22.51
N ILE A 414 21.62 -22.21 23.19
CA ILE A 414 21.24 -22.38 24.60
C ILE A 414 20.44 -23.68 24.75
N ASP A 415 20.85 -24.56 25.67
CA ASP A 415 20.17 -25.83 25.95
C ASP A 415 18.95 -25.62 26.87
N LYS A 416 17.75 -25.70 26.29
CA LYS A 416 16.44 -25.59 26.97
C LYS A 416 15.91 -26.94 27.48
N SER A 417 16.73 -28.00 27.46
CA SER A 417 16.28 -29.36 27.83
C SER A 417 16.28 -29.64 29.33
N LYS A 418 16.94 -28.78 30.10
CA LYS A 418 17.08 -28.82 31.56
C LYS A 418 16.52 -27.50 32.10
N ASP A 419 15.26 -27.55 32.52
CA ASP A 419 14.45 -26.47 33.12
C ASP A 419 14.64 -25.07 32.51
#